data_AF-A0A1Y6K318-F1
#
_entry.id   AF-A0A1Y6K318-F1
#
_cell.length_a   1.000
_cell.length_b   1.000
_cell.length_c   1.000
_cell.angle_alpha   90.00
_cell.angle_beta   90.00
_cell.angle_gamma   90.00
#
_symmetry.space_group_name_H-M   'P 1'
#
loop_
_entity.id
_entity.type
_entity.pdbx_description
1 polymer ?
#
loop_
_entity_poly.entity_id
_entity_poly.type
_entity_poly.pdbx_seq_one_letter_code
_entity_poly.pdbx_strand_id
1 'polypeptide(L)'
;MDNPQLEQLANQVLSGAKYKHITSNLVRRLCQEAITAGFAGKAAVKFVRNKLHQVGGAYLKQKSIYAAAIQQLKDLPREFNSPETQDFCRRMLQSHASTAERLPIIETFFQTCLTPIAPVTGIIDLACGLNPLALPWIPVADHVQYFACDIYLDLLDLVNAFFDQFCINGAAEPCDLIAEVPAERAQVAFLLKSIPCLEQMEKSIGERLLEDTPADHILVSFPVHSLAGRKKGMSAFYKEHFLKLVGGKPWEIQEFLFQTELAFLVSK
;
A
#
# COMPACT_ATOMS: atom_id res chain seq x y z
N MET A 1 0.18 -29.82 4.03
CA MET A 1 0.88 -30.59 5.09
C MET A 1 1.94 -29.67 5.66
N ASP A 2 1.87 -29.37 6.95
CA ASP A 2 2.81 -28.48 7.62
C ASP A 2 4.23 -29.00 7.46
N ASN A 3 5.12 -28.20 6.88
CA ASN A 3 6.55 -28.47 6.80
C ASN A 3 7.20 -27.94 8.09
N PRO A 4 7.62 -28.80 9.05
CA PRO A 4 8.12 -28.33 10.35
C PRO A 4 9.35 -27.43 10.23
N GLN A 5 10.17 -27.65 9.20
CA GLN A 5 11.34 -26.82 8.90
C GLN A 5 10.93 -25.40 8.45
N LEU A 6 9.84 -25.29 7.68
CA LEU A 6 9.28 -24.02 7.23
C LEU A 6 8.77 -23.19 8.41
N GLU A 7 7.98 -23.81 9.28
CA GLU A 7 7.42 -23.13 10.46
C GLU A 7 8.49 -22.70 11.45
N GLN A 8 9.51 -23.53 11.67
CA GLN A 8 10.64 -23.16 12.51
C GLN A 8 11.40 -21.95 11.95
N LEU A 9 11.62 -21.91 10.64
CA LEU A 9 12.28 -20.78 9.98
C LEU A 9 11.44 -19.51 10.04
N ALA A 10 10.13 -19.61 9.77
CA ALA A 10 9.19 -18.49 9.85
C ALA A 10 9.17 -17.88 11.27
N ASN A 11 9.10 -18.72 12.30
CA ASN A 11 9.15 -18.28 13.70
C ASN A 11 10.47 -17.57 14.04
N GLN A 12 11.61 -18.05 13.53
CA GLN A 12 12.90 -17.36 13.70
C GLN A 12 12.92 -15.99 13.02
N VAL A 13 12.33 -15.86 11.84
CA VAL A 13 12.22 -14.56 11.15
C VAL A 13 11.35 -13.61 11.98
N LEU A 14 10.14 -14.04 12.36
CA LEU A 14 9.13 -13.25 13.08
C LEU A 14 9.55 -12.86 14.51
N SER A 15 10.42 -13.64 15.17
CA SER A 15 10.99 -13.27 16.48
C SER A 15 11.76 -11.94 16.48
N GLY A 16 12.17 -11.45 15.31
CA GLY A 16 12.84 -10.16 15.18
C GLY A 16 11.85 -9.01 15.33
N ALA A 17 12.15 -8.05 16.20
CA ALA A 17 11.26 -6.91 16.50
C ALA A 17 10.79 -6.10 15.27
N LYS A 18 11.57 -6.09 14.18
CA LYS A 18 11.24 -5.41 12.92
C LYS A 18 10.26 -6.19 12.03
N TYR A 19 10.11 -7.49 12.24
CA TYR A 19 9.37 -8.40 11.35
C TYR A 19 8.15 -9.03 12.03
N LYS A 20 8.03 -8.91 13.36
CA LYS A 20 6.96 -9.53 14.16
C LYS A 20 5.53 -9.16 13.75
N HIS A 21 5.35 -8.03 13.07
CA HIS A 21 4.05 -7.56 12.59
C HIS A 21 3.85 -7.81 11.09
N ILE A 22 4.75 -8.51 10.42
CA ILE A 22 4.56 -8.88 9.02
C ILE A 22 3.70 -10.14 8.95
N THR A 23 2.74 -10.17 8.03
CA THR A 23 1.86 -11.33 7.81
C THR A 23 2.65 -12.63 7.64
N SER A 24 2.19 -13.69 8.31
CA SER A 24 2.82 -15.01 8.28
C SER A 24 2.81 -15.61 6.87
N ASN A 25 1.83 -15.28 6.03
CA ASN A 25 1.73 -15.77 4.66
C ASN A 25 2.94 -15.36 3.82
N LEU A 26 3.30 -14.07 3.83
CA LEU A 26 4.51 -13.56 3.17
C LEU A 26 5.78 -14.22 3.73
N VAL A 27 5.89 -14.30 5.06
CA VAL A 27 7.07 -14.91 5.69
C VAL A 27 7.22 -16.37 5.29
N ARG A 28 6.13 -17.15 5.31
CA ARG A 28 6.12 -18.56 4.88
C ARG A 28 6.52 -18.69 3.42
N ARG A 29 5.98 -17.88 2.51
CA ARG A 29 6.37 -17.91 1.10
C ARG A 29 7.86 -17.65 0.90
N LEU A 30 8.41 -16.62 1.56
CA LEU A 30 9.85 -16.31 1.46
C LEU A 30 10.72 -17.39 2.12
N CYS A 31 10.26 -18.00 3.20
CA CYS A 31 10.95 -19.14 3.80
C CYS A 31 10.97 -20.35 2.84
N GLN A 32 9.87 -20.60 2.12
CA GLN A 32 9.81 -21.65 1.12
C GLN A 32 10.73 -21.35 -0.06
N GLU A 33 10.79 -20.10 -0.53
CA GLU A 33 11.74 -19.65 -1.56
C GLU A 33 13.20 -19.89 -1.10
N ALA A 34 13.52 -19.53 0.15
CA ALA A 34 14.85 -19.74 0.71
C ALA A 34 15.24 -21.23 0.75
N ILE A 35 14.31 -22.10 1.18
CA ILE A 35 14.53 -23.55 1.24
C ILE A 35 14.74 -24.12 -0.17
N THR A 36 13.90 -23.74 -1.13
CA THR A 36 14.01 -24.18 -2.53
C THR A 36 15.33 -23.72 -3.17
N ALA A 37 15.83 -22.53 -2.79
CA ALA A 37 17.13 -22.03 -3.22
C ALA A 37 18.33 -22.67 -2.48
N GLY A 38 18.09 -23.64 -1.60
CA GLY A 38 19.13 -24.40 -0.90
C GLY A 38 19.71 -23.71 0.35
N PHE A 39 19.09 -22.63 0.84
CA PHE A 39 19.50 -22.00 2.08
C PHE A 39 19.03 -22.79 3.31
N ALA A 40 19.83 -22.78 4.37
CA ALA A 40 19.50 -23.39 5.65
C ALA A 40 19.94 -22.53 6.85
N GLY A 41 19.31 -22.76 8.00
CA GLY A 41 19.65 -22.13 9.28
C GLY A 41 19.75 -20.60 9.20
N LYS A 42 20.84 -20.04 9.73
CA LYS A 42 21.08 -18.58 9.76
C LYS A 42 21.14 -17.95 8.37
N ALA A 43 21.59 -18.68 7.35
CA ALA A 43 21.67 -18.16 5.99
C ALA A 43 20.26 -17.95 5.40
N ALA A 44 19.34 -18.90 5.64
CA ALA A 44 17.95 -18.76 5.23
C ALA A 44 17.25 -17.60 5.94
N VAL A 45 17.45 -17.44 7.26
CA VAL A 45 16.91 -16.28 8.01
C VAL A 45 17.42 -14.96 7.44
N LYS A 46 18.72 -14.87 7.12
CA LYS A 46 19.31 -13.66 6.52
C LYS A 46 18.73 -13.38 5.13
N PHE A 47 18.56 -14.41 4.31
CA PHE A 47 17.93 -14.29 2.99
C PHE A 47 16.52 -13.69 3.11
N VAL A 48 15.67 -14.27 3.94
CA VAL A 48 14.28 -13.80 4.14
C VAL A 48 14.25 -12.38 4.67
N ARG A 49 15.06 -12.07 5.70
CA ARG A 49 15.10 -10.71 6.28
C ARG A 49 15.59 -9.65 5.28
N ASN A 50 16.54 -9.99 4.40
CA ASN A 50 16.98 -9.08 3.36
C ASN A 50 15.85 -8.76 2.37
N LYS A 51 15.09 -9.78 1.95
CA LYS A 51 13.90 -9.60 1.09
C LYS A 51 12.83 -8.74 1.78
N LEU A 52 12.49 -9.04 3.03
CA LEU A 52 11.54 -8.24 3.82
C LEU A 52 11.97 -6.78 3.99
N HIS A 53 13.28 -6.54 4.14
CA HIS A 53 13.80 -5.17 4.26
C HIS A 53 13.63 -4.38 2.96
N GLN A 54 13.79 -5.01 1.80
CA GLN A 54 13.60 -4.38 0.48
C GLN A 54 12.16 -3.93 0.26
N VAL A 55 11.17 -4.70 0.74
CA VAL A 55 9.75 -4.42 0.46
C VAL A 55 9.03 -3.54 1.46
N GLY A 56 9.38 -3.61 2.75
CA GLY A 56 8.61 -2.90 3.79
C GLY A 56 9.45 -2.07 4.74
N GLY A 57 10.68 -2.51 5.03
CA GLY A 57 11.50 -1.92 6.09
C GLY A 57 11.91 -0.47 5.86
N ALA A 58 11.84 0.05 4.64
CA ALA A 58 12.20 1.42 4.30
C ALA A 58 11.09 2.45 4.59
N TYR A 59 9.84 2.01 4.75
CA TYR A 59 8.68 2.91 4.80
C TYR A 59 8.22 3.26 6.23
N LEU A 60 8.59 2.45 7.22
CA LEU A 60 8.27 2.68 8.64
C LEU A 60 9.34 3.57 9.30
N LYS A 61 8.97 4.81 9.63
CA LYS A 61 9.90 5.80 10.23
C LYS A 61 10.03 5.71 11.76
N GLN A 62 9.11 5.04 12.48
CA GLN A 62 9.03 5.08 13.94
C GLN A 62 8.77 3.72 14.61
N LYS A 63 9.03 3.64 15.93
CA LYS A 63 8.50 2.58 16.81
C LYS A 63 6.98 2.60 16.75
N SER A 64 6.33 1.43 16.76
CA SER A 64 4.86 1.28 16.60
C SER A 64 4.08 2.25 17.51
N ILE A 65 3.56 3.32 16.90
CA ILE A 65 2.70 4.34 17.54
C ILE A 65 1.21 3.98 17.45
N TYR A 66 0.88 2.90 16.76
CA TYR A 66 -0.48 2.59 16.33
C TYR A 66 -1.40 2.26 17.50
N ALA A 67 -0.94 1.53 18.51
CA ALA A 67 -1.73 1.24 19.71
C ALA A 67 -2.21 2.52 20.44
N ALA A 68 -1.34 3.54 20.53
CA ALA A 68 -1.70 4.83 21.12
C ALA A 68 -2.63 5.63 20.21
N ALA A 69 -2.40 5.59 18.89
CA ALA A 69 -3.28 6.23 17.91
C ALA A 69 -4.70 5.64 17.93
N ILE A 70 -4.84 4.33 18.10
CA ILE A 70 -6.15 3.64 18.25
C ILE A 70 -6.91 4.14 19.48
N GLN A 71 -6.23 4.45 20.59
CA GLN A 71 -6.92 5.05 21.74
C GLN A 71 -7.38 6.48 21.43
N GLN A 72 -6.55 7.29 20.74
CA GLN A 72 -6.90 8.65 20.35
C GLN A 72 -8.09 8.71 19.38
N LEU A 73 -8.26 7.71 18.50
CA LEU A 73 -9.38 7.65 17.56
C LEU A 73 -10.74 7.73 18.26
N LYS A 74 -10.85 7.15 19.46
CA LYS A 74 -12.12 7.09 20.22
C LYS A 74 -12.61 8.46 20.68
N ASP A 75 -11.69 9.42 20.81
CA ASP A 75 -11.98 10.77 21.26
C ASP A 75 -12.31 11.72 20.10
N LEU A 76 -12.22 11.24 18.84
CA LEU A 76 -12.54 12.05 17.66
C LEU A 76 -14.06 12.17 17.44
N PRO A 77 -14.52 13.26 16.79
CA PRO A 77 -15.89 13.37 16.30
C PRO A 77 -16.29 12.19 15.40
N ARG A 78 -17.59 11.95 15.22
CA ARG A 78 -18.10 10.88 14.33
C ARG A 78 -18.00 11.22 12.84
N GLU A 79 -17.70 12.46 12.50
CA GLU A 79 -17.54 12.92 11.13
C GLU A 79 -16.07 12.77 10.71
N PHE A 80 -15.79 11.92 9.71
CA PHE A 80 -14.42 11.71 9.26
C PHE A 80 -13.82 12.96 8.56
N ASN A 81 -14.67 13.88 8.11
CA ASN A 81 -14.27 15.14 7.48
C ASN A 81 -14.07 16.30 8.46
N SER A 82 -14.21 16.08 9.78
CA SER A 82 -14.01 17.16 10.75
C SER A 82 -12.55 17.64 10.78
N PRO A 83 -12.28 18.91 11.12
CA PRO A 83 -10.91 19.42 11.25
C PRO A 83 -10.04 18.60 12.21
N GLU A 84 -10.58 18.15 13.34
CA GLU A 84 -9.89 17.32 14.33
C GLU A 84 -9.49 15.96 13.77
N THR A 85 -10.39 15.34 13.00
CA THR A 85 -10.09 14.08 12.31
C THR A 85 -9.03 14.29 11.23
N GLN A 86 -9.12 15.36 10.44
CA GLN A 86 -8.09 15.69 9.46
C GLN A 86 -6.71 15.90 10.09
N ASP A 87 -6.64 16.60 11.23
CA ASP A 87 -5.40 16.80 11.98
C ASP A 87 -4.82 15.48 12.52
N PHE A 88 -5.67 14.60 13.02
CA PHE A 88 -5.26 13.23 13.38
C PHE A 88 -4.71 12.49 12.16
N CYS A 89 -5.44 12.48 11.05
CA CYS A 89 -5.05 11.79 9.83
C CYS A 89 -3.71 12.33 9.30
N ARG A 90 -3.49 13.65 9.26
CA ARG A 90 -2.20 14.22 8.83
C ARG A 90 -1.03 13.74 9.68
N ARG A 91 -1.17 13.73 11.01
CA ARG A 91 -0.13 13.22 11.92
C ARG A 91 0.20 11.76 11.65
N MET A 92 -0.83 10.94 11.44
CA MET A 92 -0.63 9.53 11.14
C MET A 92 0.00 9.31 9.76
N LEU A 93 -0.52 9.96 8.73
CA LEU A 93 0.05 9.94 7.38
C LEU A 93 1.52 10.39 7.37
N GLN A 94 1.91 11.37 8.20
CA GLN A 94 3.29 11.85 8.36
C GLN A 94 4.24 10.78 8.93
N SER A 95 3.72 9.80 9.68
CA SER A 95 4.53 8.74 10.33
C SER A 95 4.99 7.64 9.36
N HIS A 96 4.39 7.57 8.17
CA HIS A 96 4.72 6.59 7.13
C HIS A 96 5.32 7.29 5.91
N ALA A 97 6.44 6.80 5.39
CA ALA A 97 7.26 7.53 4.42
C ALA A 97 6.49 7.89 3.13
N SER A 98 5.76 6.91 2.57
CA SER A 98 5.00 7.10 1.33
C SER A 98 3.91 8.16 1.49
N THR A 99 3.12 8.09 2.55
CA THR A 99 2.02 9.03 2.80
C THR A 99 2.51 10.40 3.25
N ALA A 100 3.64 10.46 3.97
CA ALA A 100 4.27 11.72 4.37
C ALA A 100 4.69 12.57 3.17
N GLU A 101 5.20 11.94 2.11
CA GLU A 101 5.54 12.62 0.85
C GLU A 101 4.33 13.17 0.10
N ARG A 102 3.14 12.58 0.31
CA ARG A 102 1.88 13.01 -0.31
C ARG A 102 1.24 14.18 0.41
N LEU A 103 1.50 14.37 1.71
CA LEU A 103 0.88 15.43 2.52
C LEU A 103 0.92 16.83 1.88
N PRO A 104 2.01 17.30 1.25
CA PRO A 104 2.03 18.63 0.61
C PRO A 104 1.04 18.79 -0.55
N ILE A 105 0.58 17.69 -1.14
CA ILE A 105 -0.31 17.67 -2.30
C ILE A 105 -1.66 17.01 -1.99
N ILE A 106 -1.92 16.61 -0.73
CA ILE A 106 -3.08 15.77 -0.38
C ILE A 106 -4.43 16.44 -0.67
N GLU A 107 -4.50 17.77 -0.54
CA GLU A 107 -5.71 18.56 -0.81
C GLU A 107 -6.18 18.44 -2.26
N THR A 108 -5.24 18.28 -3.20
CA THR A 108 -5.54 18.32 -4.63
C THR A 108 -5.34 16.98 -5.31
N PHE A 109 -4.49 16.10 -4.78
CA PHE A 109 -4.11 14.83 -5.40
C PHE A 109 -5.32 13.98 -5.78
N PHE A 110 -6.12 13.55 -4.81
CA PHE A 110 -7.26 12.67 -5.06
C PHE A 110 -8.39 13.36 -5.79
N GLN A 111 -8.69 14.61 -5.42
CA GLN A 111 -9.71 15.42 -6.11
C GLN A 111 -9.42 15.52 -7.60
N THR A 112 -8.19 15.86 -7.97
CA THR A 112 -7.77 16.02 -9.37
C THR A 112 -7.77 14.68 -10.10
N CYS A 113 -7.14 13.65 -9.52
CA CYS A 113 -6.99 12.35 -10.19
C CYS A 113 -8.33 11.62 -10.36
N LEU A 114 -9.28 11.80 -9.45
CA LEU A 114 -10.53 11.04 -9.42
C LEU A 114 -11.75 11.84 -9.90
N THR A 115 -11.57 13.11 -10.28
CA THR A 115 -12.64 13.94 -10.89
C THR A 115 -13.40 13.22 -12.01
N PRO A 116 -12.75 12.51 -12.96
CA PRO A 116 -13.46 11.85 -14.06
C PRO A 116 -14.42 10.73 -13.63
N ILE A 117 -14.25 10.19 -12.42
CA ILE A 117 -15.00 9.03 -11.91
C ILE A 117 -15.75 9.34 -10.61
N ALA A 118 -15.71 10.59 -10.15
CA ALA A 118 -16.37 11.01 -8.92
C ALA A 118 -17.91 11.01 -9.08
N PRO A 119 -18.66 10.73 -8.01
CA PRO A 119 -18.19 10.32 -6.69
C PRO A 119 -17.72 8.87 -6.67
N VAL A 120 -16.66 8.59 -5.90
CA VAL A 120 -16.10 7.23 -5.79
C VAL A 120 -16.95 6.37 -4.86
N THR A 121 -17.50 5.26 -5.37
CA THR A 121 -18.40 4.36 -4.62
C THR A 121 -17.70 3.14 -4.04
N GLY A 122 -16.54 2.76 -4.58
CA GLY A 122 -15.79 1.58 -4.13
C GLY A 122 -14.30 1.70 -4.39
N ILE A 123 -13.48 1.36 -3.39
CA ILE A 123 -12.02 1.45 -3.41
C ILE A 123 -11.41 0.12 -3.02
N ILE A 124 -10.37 -0.30 -3.76
CA ILE A 124 -9.41 -1.33 -3.33
C ILE A 124 -8.02 -0.69 -3.24
N ASP A 125 -7.44 -0.60 -2.04
CA ASP A 125 -6.12 0.00 -1.83
C ASP A 125 -5.06 -1.08 -1.62
N LEU A 126 -4.21 -1.28 -2.63
CA LEU A 126 -3.23 -2.37 -2.69
C LEU A 126 -1.85 -1.90 -2.22
N ALA A 127 -1.30 -2.56 -1.20
CA ALA A 127 -0.13 -2.09 -0.44
C ALA A 127 -0.41 -0.68 0.13
N CYS A 128 -1.54 -0.59 0.85
CA CYS A 128 -2.19 0.66 1.20
C CYS A 128 -1.35 1.56 2.12
N GLY A 129 -0.44 0.97 2.93
CA GLY A 129 0.17 1.67 4.04
C GLY A 129 -0.89 2.42 4.87
N LEU A 130 -0.60 3.68 5.22
CA LEU A 130 -1.57 4.55 5.92
C LEU A 130 -2.50 5.34 4.99
N ASN A 131 -2.51 5.06 3.68
CA ASN A 131 -3.35 5.80 2.74
C ASN A 131 -4.87 5.74 3.01
N PRO A 132 -5.44 4.70 3.65
CA PRO A 132 -6.85 4.73 4.04
C PRO A 132 -7.23 5.91 4.95
N LEU A 133 -6.28 6.45 5.74
CA LEU A 133 -6.51 7.64 6.56
C LEU A 133 -6.59 8.93 5.71
N ALA A 134 -6.31 8.87 4.42
CA ALA A 134 -6.50 9.97 3.48
C ALA A 134 -7.96 10.11 3.00
N LEU A 135 -8.88 9.26 3.47
CA LEU A 135 -10.30 9.30 3.11
C LEU A 135 -10.94 10.70 3.16
N PRO A 136 -10.60 11.61 4.11
CA PRO A 136 -11.19 12.96 4.13
C PRO A 136 -10.90 13.83 2.89
N TRP A 137 -9.90 13.46 2.09
CA TRP A 137 -9.51 14.18 0.87
C TRP A 137 -9.92 13.46 -0.42
N ILE A 138 -10.49 12.25 -0.32
CA ILE A 138 -10.93 11.46 -1.48
C ILE A 138 -12.38 11.86 -1.80
N PRO A 139 -12.74 12.14 -3.08
CA PRO A 139 -14.10 12.50 -3.48
C PRO A 139 -15.02 11.26 -3.49
N VAL A 140 -15.28 10.70 -2.31
CA VAL A 140 -16.09 9.50 -2.11
C VAL A 140 -17.58 9.82 -2.02
N ALA A 141 -18.42 8.85 -2.38
CA ALA A 141 -19.84 8.86 -2.08
C ALA A 141 -20.09 8.63 -0.58
N ASP A 142 -21.28 9.01 -0.09
CA ASP A 142 -21.68 8.88 1.32
C ASP A 142 -21.56 7.44 1.86
N HIS A 143 -21.68 6.44 0.99
CA HIS A 143 -21.63 5.00 1.33
C HIS A 143 -20.55 4.26 0.55
N VAL A 144 -19.33 4.79 0.58
CA VAL A 144 -18.18 4.15 -0.07
C VAL A 144 -17.84 2.80 0.55
N GLN A 145 -17.57 1.82 -0.31
CA GLN A 145 -16.95 0.55 0.07
C GLN A 145 -15.43 0.68 0.02
N TYR A 146 -14.72 0.23 1.06
CA TYR A 146 -13.27 0.37 1.12
C TYR A 146 -12.59 -0.94 1.52
N PHE A 147 -11.95 -1.62 0.58
CA PHE A 147 -11.04 -2.71 0.89
C PHE A 147 -9.60 -2.19 0.88
N ALA A 148 -8.84 -2.45 1.93
CA ALA A 148 -7.44 -2.09 2.03
C ALA A 148 -6.61 -3.34 2.31
N CYS A 149 -5.40 -3.43 1.76
CA CYS A 149 -4.53 -4.54 2.11
C CYS A 149 -3.06 -4.15 2.14
N ASP A 150 -2.34 -4.72 3.10
CA ASP A 150 -0.91 -4.52 3.30
C ASP A 150 -0.28 -5.74 3.99
N ILE A 151 1.04 -5.75 4.14
CA ILE A 151 1.77 -6.83 4.80
C ILE A 151 1.90 -6.61 6.32
N TYR A 152 1.64 -5.39 6.83
CA TYR A 152 1.85 -5.00 8.23
C TYR A 152 0.58 -5.06 9.08
N LEU A 153 0.49 -6.05 9.97
CA LEU A 153 -0.67 -6.31 10.83
C LEU A 153 -1.01 -5.16 11.79
N ASP A 154 -0.03 -4.57 12.46
CA ASP A 154 -0.28 -3.49 13.43
C ASP A 154 -0.74 -2.19 12.77
N LEU A 155 -0.35 -1.98 11.51
CA LEU A 155 -0.86 -0.91 10.67
C LEU A 155 -2.31 -1.18 10.25
N LEU A 156 -2.62 -2.41 9.84
CA LEU A 156 -3.98 -2.81 9.47
C LEU A 156 -4.94 -2.73 10.67
N ASP A 157 -4.49 -3.04 11.88
CA ASP A 157 -5.26 -2.86 13.11
C ASP A 157 -5.70 -1.39 13.30
N LEU A 158 -4.81 -0.44 13.00
CA LEU A 158 -5.16 0.98 13.04
C LEU A 158 -6.16 1.36 11.93
N VAL A 159 -5.98 0.84 10.72
CA VAL A 159 -6.89 1.12 9.60
C VAL A 159 -8.29 0.59 9.90
N ASN A 160 -8.41 -0.64 10.41
CA ASN A 160 -9.71 -1.18 10.82
C ASN A 160 -10.33 -0.36 11.94
N ALA A 161 -9.56 0.03 12.96
CA ALA A 161 -10.06 0.91 14.02
C ALA A 161 -10.54 2.28 13.48
N PHE A 162 -9.91 2.81 12.43
CA PHE A 162 -10.36 4.01 11.75
C PHE A 162 -11.69 3.76 11.03
N PHE A 163 -11.83 2.68 10.27
CA PHE A 163 -13.10 2.33 9.62
C PHE A 163 -14.24 2.16 10.62
N ASP A 164 -13.99 1.48 11.75
CA ASP A 164 -14.97 1.28 12.83
C ASP A 164 -15.40 2.61 13.49
N GLN A 165 -14.46 3.53 13.75
CA GLN A 165 -14.76 4.81 14.41
C GLN A 165 -15.76 5.65 13.60
N PHE A 166 -15.61 5.62 12.28
CA PHE A 166 -16.37 6.45 11.33
C PHE A 166 -17.46 5.68 10.59
N CYS A 167 -17.73 4.43 10.97
CA CYS A 167 -18.73 3.56 10.35
C CYS A 167 -18.54 3.43 8.82
N ILE A 168 -17.30 3.39 8.35
CA ILE A 168 -16.97 3.17 6.94
C ILE A 168 -17.24 1.70 6.62
N ASN A 169 -17.92 1.44 5.49
CA ASN A 169 -18.09 0.07 5.00
C ASN A 169 -16.77 -0.44 4.40
N GLY A 170 -15.83 -0.81 5.27
CA GLY A 170 -14.50 -1.19 4.84
C GLY A 170 -13.85 -2.24 5.72
N ALA A 171 -12.83 -2.87 5.15
CA ALA A 171 -12.01 -3.88 5.79
C ALA A 171 -10.55 -3.70 5.38
N ALA A 172 -9.63 -3.88 6.33
CA ALA A 172 -8.21 -3.89 6.08
C ALA A 172 -7.64 -5.27 6.39
N GLU A 173 -7.15 -5.97 5.37
CA GLU A 173 -6.73 -7.37 5.47
C GLU A 173 -5.25 -7.60 5.12
N PRO A 174 -4.59 -8.59 5.74
CA PRO A 174 -3.22 -8.91 5.41
C PRO A 174 -3.11 -9.55 4.03
N CYS A 175 -2.36 -8.92 3.11
CA CYS A 175 -2.17 -9.44 1.76
C CYS A 175 -0.69 -9.55 1.38
N ASP A 176 -0.36 -10.62 0.66
CA ASP A 176 0.90 -10.74 -0.09
C ASP A 176 0.58 -10.67 -1.57
N LEU A 177 0.64 -9.46 -2.14
CA LEU A 177 0.27 -9.20 -3.54
C LEU A 177 1.08 -10.01 -4.56
N ILE A 178 2.21 -10.58 -4.15
CA ILE A 178 3.01 -11.47 -4.98
C ILE A 178 2.36 -12.85 -5.09
N ALA A 179 1.71 -13.30 -4.03
CA ALA A 179 1.00 -14.57 -4.03
C ALA A 179 -0.36 -14.45 -4.73
N GLU A 180 -1.14 -13.42 -4.41
CA GLU A 180 -2.53 -13.32 -4.83
C GLU A 180 -2.97 -11.86 -4.95
N VAL A 181 -3.80 -11.59 -5.97
CA VAL A 181 -4.48 -10.31 -6.14
C VAL A 181 -5.86 -10.44 -5.50
N PRO A 182 -6.28 -9.49 -4.64
CA PRO A 182 -7.61 -9.52 -4.03
C PRO A 182 -8.74 -9.62 -5.06
N ALA A 183 -9.77 -10.39 -4.76
CA ALA A 183 -10.86 -10.74 -5.70
C ALA A 183 -12.07 -9.80 -5.57
N GLU A 184 -12.10 -8.96 -4.53
CA GLU A 184 -13.09 -7.91 -4.29
C GLU A 184 -13.18 -7.03 -5.53
N ARG A 185 -14.37 -6.64 -5.98
CA ARG A 185 -14.53 -5.73 -7.11
C ARG A 185 -14.79 -4.31 -6.61
N ALA A 186 -14.16 -3.31 -7.23
CA ALA A 186 -14.37 -1.90 -6.89
C ALA A 186 -14.42 -1.01 -8.14
N GLN A 187 -14.89 0.22 -7.96
CA GLN A 187 -14.85 1.23 -9.03
C GLN A 187 -13.40 1.62 -9.34
N VAL A 188 -12.58 1.83 -8.30
CA VAL A 188 -11.16 2.18 -8.46
C VAL A 188 -10.26 1.35 -7.57
N ALA A 189 -9.16 0.86 -8.11
CA ALA A 189 -8.05 0.31 -7.35
C ALA A 189 -6.92 1.34 -7.24
N PHE A 190 -6.22 1.35 -6.10
CA PHE A 190 -5.07 2.19 -5.83
C PHE A 190 -3.79 1.36 -5.82
N LEU A 191 -2.82 1.77 -6.64
CA LEU A 191 -1.45 1.25 -6.68
C LEU A 191 -0.48 2.42 -6.50
N LEU A 192 -0.47 2.99 -5.30
CA LEU A 192 0.20 4.27 -5.03
C LEU A 192 1.63 4.06 -4.55
N LYS A 193 2.61 4.28 -5.44
CA LYS A 193 4.05 4.09 -5.21
C LYS A 193 4.44 2.67 -4.81
N SER A 194 3.62 1.68 -5.16
CA SER A 194 3.80 0.28 -4.80
C SER A 194 4.51 -0.54 -5.89
N ILE A 195 4.21 -0.31 -7.18
CA ILE A 195 4.76 -1.11 -8.30
C ILE A 195 6.29 -1.24 -8.26
N PRO A 196 7.10 -0.16 -8.17
CA PRO A 196 8.56 -0.29 -8.17
C PRO A 196 9.12 -1.06 -6.97
N CYS A 197 8.40 -1.08 -5.85
CA CYS A 197 8.77 -1.85 -4.68
C CYS A 197 8.50 -3.34 -4.90
N LEU A 198 7.31 -3.66 -5.42
CA LEU A 198 6.89 -5.02 -5.70
C LEU A 198 7.74 -5.68 -6.80
N GLU A 199 8.16 -4.91 -7.81
CA GLU A 199 9.03 -5.40 -8.90
C GLU A 199 10.44 -5.82 -8.44
N GLN A 200 10.89 -5.36 -7.27
CA GLN A 200 12.14 -5.86 -6.67
C GLN A 200 12.03 -7.31 -6.20
N MET A 201 10.80 -7.78 -5.98
CA MET A 201 10.51 -9.16 -5.58
C MET A 201 10.16 -10.03 -6.76
N GLU A 202 9.28 -9.55 -7.63
CA GLU A 202 8.75 -10.28 -8.77
C GLU A 202 8.57 -9.31 -9.92
N LYS A 203 9.36 -9.47 -10.99
CA LYS A 203 9.51 -8.45 -12.04
C LYS A 203 8.24 -8.18 -12.86
N SER A 204 7.36 -9.18 -13.00
CA SER A 204 6.15 -9.10 -13.81
C SER A 204 4.92 -8.59 -13.04
N ILE A 205 5.07 -8.31 -11.74
CA ILE A 205 3.93 -8.02 -10.87
C ILE A 205 3.21 -6.74 -11.22
N GLY A 206 3.90 -5.75 -11.79
CA GLY A 206 3.29 -4.51 -12.26
C GLY A 206 2.24 -4.78 -13.34
N GLU A 207 2.61 -5.55 -14.36
CA GLU A 207 1.70 -5.96 -15.46
C GLU A 207 0.55 -6.81 -14.91
N ARG A 208 0.88 -7.82 -14.09
CA ARG A 208 -0.13 -8.70 -13.49
C ARG A 208 -1.16 -7.94 -12.64
N LEU A 209 -0.73 -7.01 -11.79
CA LEU A 209 -1.65 -6.21 -10.97
C LEU A 209 -2.50 -5.29 -11.82
N LEU A 210 -1.94 -4.69 -12.87
CA LEU A 210 -2.72 -3.84 -13.77
C LEU A 210 -3.77 -4.63 -14.55
N GLU A 211 -3.50 -5.89 -14.90
CA GLU A 211 -4.45 -6.73 -15.64
C GLU A 211 -5.49 -7.36 -14.71
N ASP A 212 -5.04 -8.06 -13.68
CA ASP A 212 -5.86 -8.98 -12.90
C ASP A 212 -6.68 -8.30 -11.82
N THR A 213 -6.31 -7.07 -11.41
CA THR A 213 -7.08 -6.35 -10.37
C THR A 213 -8.49 -6.07 -10.88
N PRO A 214 -9.53 -6.60 -10.22
CA PRO A 214 -10.93 -6.44 -10.63
C PRO A 214 -11.47 -5.04 -10.28
N ALA A 215 -11.01 -4.01 -10.99
CA ALA A 215 -11.51 -2.65 -10.87
C ALA A 215 -11.72 -2.00 -12.24
N ASP A 216 -12.74 -1.14 -12.34
CA ASP A 216 -13.06 -0.43 -13.58
C ASP A 216 -11.98 0.62 -13.90
N HIS A 217 -11.40 1.21 -12.85
CA HIS A 217 -10.29 2.15 -12.93
C HIS A 217 -9.14 1.74 -12.01
N ILE A 218 -7.91 2.16 -12.35
CA ILE A 218 -6.75 2.03 -11.48
C ILE A 218 -6.02 3.37 -11.39
N LEU A 219 -5.90 3.91 -10.18
CA LEU A 219 -5.02 5.04 -9.90
C LEU A 219 -3.64 4.52 -9.49
N VAL A 220 -2.67 4.71 -10.38
CA VAL A 220 -1.27 4.32 -10.19
C VAL A 220 -0.46 5.56 -9.87
N SER A 221 0.48 5.50 -8.94
CA SER A 221 1.43 6.60 -8.75
C SER A 221 2.87 6.15 -8.53
N PHE A 222 3.80 7.05 -8.86
CA PHE A 222 5.24 6.86 -8.73
C PHE A 222 5.86 8.07 -8.03
N PRO A 223 6.91 7.88 -7.20
CA PRO A 223 7.64 9.00 -6.63
C PRO A 223 8.38 9.77 -7.72
N VAL A 224 8.39 11.11 -7.64
CA VAL A 224 9.18 11.96 -8.56
C VAL A 224 10.58 12.28 -8.03
N HIS A 225 10.85 11.88 -6.79
CA HIS A 225 12.14 12.07 -6.10
C HIS A 225 12.56 10.75 -5.45
N SER A 226 13.86 10.45 -5.46
CA SER A 226 14.34 9.33 -4.66
C SER A 226 14.22 9.66 -3.17
N LEU A 227 14.07 8.63 -2.32
CA LEU A 227 14.16 8.77 -0.85
C LEU A 227 15.47 9.45 -0.39
N ALA A 228 16.51 9.45 -1.23
CA ALA A 228 17.80 10.11 -1.01
C ALA A 228 17.93 11.52 -1.65
N GLY A 229 16.84 12.09 -2.19
CA GLY A 229 16.76 13.49 -2.64
C GLY A 229 17.36 13.80 -4.01
N ARG A 230 17.79 12.82 -4.82
CA ARG A 230 18.30 13.09 -6.17
C ARG A 230 17.15 13.23 -7.17
N LYS A 231 17.08 14.39 -7.86
CA LYS A 231 15.97 14.78 -8.76
C LYS A 231 16.08 14.31 -10.20
N LYS A 232 17.28 14.03 -10.74
CA LYS A 232 17.45 13.91 -12.20
C LYS A 232 16.90 12.60 -12.76
N GLY A 233 15.83 12.70 -13.55
CA GLY A 233 15.35 11.65 -14.46
C GLY A 233 14.31 10.67 -13.91
N MET A 234 13.93 10.75 -12.64
CA MET A 234 13.04 9.76 -12.02
C MET A 234 11.63 9.78 -12.58
N SER A 235 11.04 10.96 -12.77
CA SER A 235 9.69 11.08 -13.36
C SER A 235 9.66 10.56 -14.79
N ALA A 236 10.66 10.90 -15.61
CA ALA A 236 10.78 10.40 -16.98
C ALA A 236 10.97 8.87 -17.02
N PHE A 237 11.81 8.33 -16.13
CA PHE A 237 12.02 6.89 -15.99
C PHE A 237 10.73 6.15 -15.64
N TYR A 238 10.00 6.59 -14.61
CA TYR A 238 8.76 5.93 -14.20
C TYR A 238 7.63 6.13 -15.21
N LYS A 239 7.59 7.26 -15.91
CA LYS A 239 6.67 7.46 -17.04
C LYS A 239 6.94 6.44 -18.15
N GLU A 240 8.18 6.30 -18.59
CA GLU A 240 8.56 5.33 -19.63
C GLU A 240 8.26 3.90 -19.18
N HIS A 241 8.57 3.57 -17.92
CA HIS A 241 8.28 2.28 -17.33
C HIS A 241 6.78 1.97 -17.33
N PHE A 242 5.95 2.89 -16.84
CA PHE A 242 4.50 2.74 -16.82
C PHE A 242 3.91 2.58 -18.23
N LEU A 243 4.36 3.38 -19.20
CA LEU A 243 3.92 3.27 -20.59
C LEU A 243 4.29 1.92 -21.23
N LYS A 244 5.36 1.26 -20.77
CA LYS A 244 5.68 -0.12 -21.19
C LYS A 244 4.69 -1.13 -20.59
N LEU A 245 4.35 -1.00 -19.31
CA LEU A 245 3.40 -1.90 -18.63
C LEU A 245 2.02 -1.90 -19.28
N VAL A 246 1.54 -0.74 -19.71
CA VAL A 246 0.22 -0.57 -20.36
C VAL A 246 0.29 -0.66 -21.89
N GLY A 247 1.47 -0.91 -22.45
CA GLY A 247 1.71 -0.90 -23.89
C GLY A 247 0.85 -1.92 -24.63
N GLY A 248 0.13 -1.48 -25.66
CA GLY A 248 -0.73 -2.36 -26.48
C GLY A 248 -2.07 -2.74 -25.83
N LYS A 249 -2.37 -2.24 -24.62
CA LYS A 249 -3.69 -2.39 -24.00
C LYS A 249 -4.65 -1.32 -24.53
N PRO A 250 -5.95 -1.64 -24.72
CA PRO A 250 -6.94 -0.69 -25.21
C PRO A 250 -7.47 0.24 -24.10
N TRP A 251 -6.64 0.58 -23.11
CA TRP A 251 -7.05 1.34 -21.92
C TRP A 251 -6.91 2.85 -22.14
N GLU A 252 -7.80 3.63 -21.54
CA GLU A 252 -7.66 5.08 -21.48
C GLU A 252 -6.74 5.46 -20.32
N ILE A 253 -5.82 6.40 -20.56
CA ILE A 253 -4.81 6.82 -19.57
C ILE A 253 -4.81 8.33 -19.46
N GLN A 254 -5.00 8.82 -18.24
CA GLN A 254 -4.85 10.24 -17.90
C GLN A 254 -3.66 10.42 -16.97
N GLU A 255 -2.71 11.28 -17.35
CA GLU A 255 -1.48 11.56 -16.59
C GLU A 255 -1.62 12.83 -15.76
N PHE A 256 -1.13 12.79 -14.52
CA PHE A 256 -1.13 13.91 -13.59
C PHE A 256 0.25 14.05 -12.95
N LEU A 257 0.86 15.24 -13.04
CA LEU A 257 2.15 15.53 -12.42
C LEU A 257 1.97 16.48 -11.24
N PHE A 258 2.35 16.02 -10.05
CA PHE A 258 2.37 16.79 -8.82
C PHE A 258 3.82 17.06 -8.36
N GLN A 259 3.95 17.88 -7.31
CA GLN A 259 5.26 18.20 -6.74
C GLN A 259 6.03 16.95 -6.26
N THR A 260 5.34 15.94 -5.73
CA THR A 260 5.96 14.76 -5.12
C THR A 260 5.59 13.43 -5.78
N GLU A 261 4.58 13.40 -6.66
CA GLU A 261 4.09 12.19 -7.31
C GLU A 261 3.75 12.41 -8.79
N LEU A 262 4.05 11.41 -9.60
CA LEU A 262 3.53 11.24 -10.96
C LEU A 262 2.44 10.19 -10.88
N ALA A 263 1.21 10.54 -11.24
CA ALA A 263 0.06 9.66 -11.17
C ALA A 263 -0.57 9.43 -12.54
N PHE A 264 -1.23 8.29 -12.68
CA PHE A 264 -1.97 7.89 -13.86
C PHE A 264 -3.32 7.31 -13.43
N LEU A 265 -4.42 7.84 -13.97
CA LEU A 265 -5.70 7.16 -13.91
C LEU A 265 -5.85 6.31 -15.17
N VAL A 266 -5.96 5.00 -14.98
CA VAL A 266 -6.21 4.01 -16.03
C VAL A 266 -7.68 3.64 -16.00
N SER A 267 -8.36 3.62 -17.14
CA SER A 267 -9.71 3.09 -17.30
C SER A 267 -9.67 1.88 -18.22
N LYS A 268 -10.15 0.73 -17.74
CA LYS A 268 -10.05 -0.56 -18.43
C LYS A 268 -11.11 -0.80 -19.49
#